data_AF-F4AXL8-F1
#
_entry.id   AF-F4AXL8-F1
#
_cell.length_a   1.000
_cell.length_b   1.000
_cell.length_c   1.000
_cell.angle_alpha   90.00
_cell.angle_beta   90.00
_cell.angle_gamma   90.00
#
_symmetry.space_group_name_H-M   'P 1'
#
loop_
_entity.id
_entity.type
_entity.pdbx_description
1 polymer ?
#
loop_
_entity_poly.entity_id
_entity_poly.type
_entity_poly.pdbx_seq_one_letter_code
_entity_poly.pdbx_strand_id
1 'polypeptide(L)'
;MCLVFFFTTISVNAQTYNEDIEGTTKLTNVELVKKDIVTKAALGDFGIGTAKNTRNTSIQGNSVFIAQIGDFNAALLNVKSRASEINIEQNGDFNLTGLDYNVDTVITDIKQEGNRNVVFDIVQDRTANISLDLEQQGNNLNFQRLGSNSLTESLQFIQTEASPSLIIRSSTNGTPDN
;
A
#
# COMPACT_ATOMS: atom_id res chain seq x y z
N MET A 1 2.85 -20.66 65.26
CA MET A 1 3.02 -20.81 63.80
C MET A 1 2.78 -19.44 63.19
N CYS A 2 3.87 -18.70 62.92
CA CYS A 2 3.80 -17.29 62.52
C CYS A 2 3.85 -17.22 60.99
N LEU A 3 2.77 -16.73 60.37
CA LEU A 3 2.63 -16.63 58.91
C LEU A 3 3.24 -15.29 58.46
N VAL A 4 4.45 -15.34 57.87
CA VAL A 4 5.14 -14.17 57.34
C VAL A 4 4.68 -13.94 55.90
N PHE A 5 3.98 -12.82 55.66
CA PHE A 5 3.62 -12.35 54.32
C PHE A 5 4.84 -11.65 53.68
N PHE A 6 5.40 -12.25 52.64
CA PHE A 6 6.39 -11.63 51.76
C PHE A 6 5.67 -10.75 50.74
N PHE A 7 5.78 -9.42 50.87
CA PHE A 7 5.40 -8.48 49.82
C PHE A 7 6.58 -8.32 48.86
N THR A 8 6.45 -8.86 47.65
CA THR A 8 7.39 -8.64 46.56
C THR A 8 7.03 -7.34 45.83
N THR A 9 7.94 -6.37 45.82
CA THR A 9 7.81 -5.15 45.03
C THR A 9 8.13 -5.44 43.57
N ILE A 10 7.18 -5.23 42.68
CA ILE A 10 7.38 -5.29 41.23
C ILE A 10 8.02 -3.97 40.81
N SER A 11 9.31 -3.97 40.49
CA SER A 11 10.00 -2.82 39.91
C SER A 11 9.61 -2.71 38.43
N VAL A 12 8.74 -1.76 38.09
CA VAL A 12 8.52 -1.34 36.71
C VAL A 12 9.66 -0.40 36.32
N ASN A 13 10.57 -0.86 35.47
CA ASN A 13 11.54 0.01 34.82
C ASN A 13 10.84 0.69 33.63
N ALA A 14 10.26 1.86 33.85
CA ALA A 14 9.90 2.76 32.76
C ALA A 14 11.17 3.43 32.26
N GLN A 15 11.54 3.19 31.00
CA GLN A 15 12.61 3.91 30.33
C GLN A 15 11.97 4.96 29.43
N THR A 16 12.24 6.23 29.71
CA THR A 16 11.87 7.38 28.87
C THR A 16 12.72 7.35 27.60
N TYR A 17 12.09 7.53 26.44
CA TYR A 17 12.78 7.71 25.16
C TYR A 17 13.63 8.99 25.23
N ASN A 18 14.95 8.85 25.19
CA ASN A 18 15.85 9.96 24.90
C ASN A 18 16.00 10.06 23.38
N GLU A 19 15.80 11.25 22.81
CA GLU A 19 16.20 11.54 21.44
C GLU A 19 17.71 11.42 21.32
N ASP A 20 18.17 10.39 20.60
CA ASP A 20 19.52 10.36 20.06
C ASP A 20 19.55 11.14 18.74
N ILE A 21 20.41 12.15 18.75
CA ILE A 21 20.79 13.04 17.65
C ILE A 21 21.30 12.23 16.45
N GLU A 22 20.80 12.60 15.27
CA GLU A 22 21.21 12.23 13.90
C GLU A 22 22.41 11.27 13.77
N GLY A 23 22.12 9.98 13.82
CA GLY A 23 23.01 8.93 13.34
C GLY A 23 22.34 8.22 12.16
N THR A 24 22.64 8.64 10.93
CA THR A 24 22.21 7.93 9.72
C THR A 24 22.80 6.51 9.74
N THR A 25 22.03 5.54 10.22
CA THR A 25 22.26 4.13 9.92
C THR A 25 22.04 3.98 8.42
N LYS A 26 23.16 4.03 7.69
CA LYS A 26 23.22 3.89 6.25
C LYS A 26 22.72 2.48 5.91
N LEU A 27 21.43 2.39 5.55
CA LEU A 27 20.84 1.18 5.00
C LEU A 27 21.68 0.79 3.78
N THR A 28 22.33 -0.36 3.83
CA THR A 28 23.41 -0.73 2.90
C THR A 28 22.92 -0.99 1.48
N ASN A 29 21.60 -1.04 1.24
CA ASN A 29 20.98 -1.24 -0.07
C ASN A 29 19.83 -0.26 -0.35
N VAL A 30 19.79 0.91 0.29
CA VAL A 30 18.80 1.94 -0.06
C VAL A 30 19.47 2.97 -0.93
N GLU A 31 19.22 2.88 -2.23
CA GLU A 31 19.51 3.96 -3.15
C GLU A 31 18.53 5.11 -2.84
N LEU A 32 18.97 6.02 -1.97
CA LEU A 32 18.23 7.25 -1.68
C LEU A 32 18.34 8.18 -2.89
N VAL A 33 17.43 7.98 -3.83
CA VAL A 33 17.16 8.91 -4.92
C VAL A 33 16.70 10.23 -4.28
N LYS A 34 17.49 11.32 -4.41
CA LYS A 34 17.17 12.63 -3.81
C LYS A 34 15.74 13.04 -4.18
N LYS A 35 15.09 13.75 -3.26
CA LYS A 35 13.69 14.25 -3.30
C LYS A 35 13.22 14.87 -4.63
N ASP A 36 14.13 15.35 -5.47
CA ASP A 36 13.84 15.97 -6.79
C ASP A 36 13.95 15.00 -7.99
N ILE A 37 14.08 13.68 -7.77
CA ILE A 37 14.48 12.71 -8.82
C ILE A 37 13.40 11.65 -9.12
N VAL A 38 12.33 11.56 -8.32
CA VAL A 38 11.22 10.63 -8.64
C VAL A 38 10.34 11.26 -9.73
N THR A 39 10.68 10.94 -10.97
CA THR A 39 9.95 11.36 -12.17
C THR A 39 9.16 10.19 -12.74
N LYS A 40 8.25 10.47 -13.69
CA LYS A 40 7.56 9.42 -14.47
C LYS A 40 8.55 8.48 -15.15
N ALA A 41 9.66 9.01 -15.65
CA ALA A 41 10.71 8.22 -16.30
C ALA A 41 11.40 7.27 -15.30
N ALA A 42 11.78 7.79 -14.13
CA ALA A 42 12.41 6.97 -13.08
C ALA A 42 11.51 5.81 -12.63
N LEU A 43 10.20 6.07 -12.47
CA LEU A 43 9.23 5.00 -12.16
C LEU A 43 9.09 4.01 -13.32
N GLY A 44 9.12 4.49 -14.56
CA GLY A 44 9.13 3.65 -15.76
C GLY A 44 10.35 2.73 -15.84
N ASP A 45 11.54 3.19 -15.42
CA ASP A 45 12.76 2.36 -15.37
C ASP A 45 12.63 1.20 -14.37
N PHE A 46 11.81 1.35 -13.33
CA PHE A 46 11.43 0.29 -12.40
C PHE A 46 10.24 -0.57 -12.89
N GLY A 47 9.74 -0.33 -14.10
CA GLY A 47 8.59 -1.03 -14.65
C GLY A 47 7.23 -0.57 -14.10
N ILE A 48 7.19 0.61 -13.46
CA ILE A 48 5.97 1.19 -12.88
C ILE A 48 5.38 2.21 -13.85
N GLY A 49 4.27 1.83 -14.48
CA GLY A 49 3.45 2.73 -15.28
C GLY A 49 2.69 3.73 -14.42
N THR A 50 2.70 5.01 -14.83
CA THR A 50 2.01 6.12 -14.15
C THR A 50 1.07 6.89 -15.07
N ALA A 51 0.71 6.29 -16.20
CA ALA A 51 -0.22 6.89 -17.14
C ALA A 51 -1.61 6.98 -16.50
N LYS A 52 -2.25 8.15 -16.61
CA LYS A 52 -3.59 8.36 -16.09
C LYS A 52 -4.58 7.39 -16.72
N ASN A 53 -5.34 6.69 -15.88
CA ASN A 53 -6.38 5.79 -16.36
C ASN A 53 -7.58 6.59 -16.89
N THR A 54 -7.80 6.54 -18.21
CA THR A 54 -8.85 7.30 -18.88
C THR A 54 -10.25 6.82 -18.49
N ARG A 55 -10.38 5.57 -18.03
CA ARG A 55 -11.65 4.97 -17.62
C ARG A 55 -12.25 5.66 -16.40
N ASN A 56 -11.44 6.31 -15.56
CA ASN A 56 -11.93 7.11 -14.42
C ASN A 56 -12.95 8.20 -14.83
N THR A 57 -12.90 8.68 -16.08
CA THR A 57 -13.87 9.66 -16.59
C THR A 57 -15.19 9.04 -17.07
N SER A 58 -15.20 7.73 -17.30
CA SER A 58 -16.30 7.01 -17.95
C SER A 58 -17.06 6.05 -17.03
N ILE A 59 -16.44 5.59 -15.93
CA ILE A 59 -17.10 4.68 -15.00
C ILE A 59 -18.28 5.35 -14.29
N GLN A 60 -19.32 4.54 -14.07
CA GLN A 60 -20.56 4.95 -13.42
C GLN A 60 -20.99 3.87 -12.43
N GLY A 61 -21.54 4.32 -11.30
CA GLY A 61 -21.91 3.41 -10.22
C GLY A 61 -20.69 2.83 -9.50
N ASN A 62 -20.96 1.92 -8.58
CA ASN A 62 -19.95 1.28 -7.76
C ASN A 62 -20.09 -0.23 -7.90
N SER A 63 -18.99 -0.92 -8.18
CA SER A 63 -18.96 -2.37 -8.31
C SER A 63 -17.68 -2.97 -7.71
N VAL A 64 -17.82 -4.17 -7.17
CA VAL A 64 -16.74 -4.95 -6.57
C VAL A 64 -16.92 -6.41 -6.95
N PHE A 65 -15.89 -7.03 -7.51
CA PHE A 65 -15.82 -8.49 -7.72
C PHE A 65 -14.58 -9.05 -7.03
N ILE A 66 -14.77 -10.20 -6.36
CA ILE A 66 -13.70 -10.86 -5.62
C ILE A 66 -13.75 -12.35 -5.95
N ALA A 67 -12.63 -12.89 -6.42
CA ALA A 67 -12.40 -14.31 -6.59
C ALA A 67 -11.26 -14.77 -5.67
N GLN A 68 -11.51 -15.80 -4.88
CA GLN A 68 -10.54 -16.38 -3.94
C GLN A 68 -10.46 -17.88 -4.18
N ILE A 69 -9.30 -18.35 -4.62
CA ILE A 69 -8.99 -19.74 -4.94
C ILE A 69 -7.81 -20.15 -4.07
N GLY A 70 -8.03 -21.11 -3.18
CA GLY A 70 -7.06 -21.53 -2.16
C GLY A 70 -7.52 -21.21 -0.74
N ASP A 71 -6.66 -21.47 0.23
CA ASP A 71 -6.98 -21.40 1.66
C ASP A 71 -6.58 -20.07 2.29
N PHE A 72 -7.43 -19.54 3.18
CA PHE A 72 -7.13 -18.35 4.01
C PHE A 72 -6.79 -17.06 3.24
N ASN A 73 -7.27 -16.92 2.01
CA ASN A 73 -7.26 -15.65 1.31
C ASN A 73 -8.24 -14.66 1.97
N ALA A 74 -7.88 -13.38 2.01
CA ALA A 74 -8.68 -12.33 2.62
C ALA A 74 -8.68 -11.05 1.79
N ALA A 75 -9.86 -10.42 1.72
CA ALA A 75 -10.07 -9.12 1.11
C ALA A 75 -10.84 -8.23 2.10
N LEU A 76 -10.24 -7.10 2.51
CA LEU A 76 -10.86 -6.10 3.40
C LEU A 76 -11.00 -4.79 2.65
N LEU A 77 -12.23 -4.39 2.32
CA LEU A 77 -12.49 -3.21 1.50
C LEU A 77 -13.40 -2.22 2.24
N ASN A 78 -12.97 -0.97 2.33
CA ASN A 78 -13.76 0.17 2.75
C ASN A 78 -13.67 1.26 1.67
N VAL A 79 -14.70 1.40 0.84
CA VAL A 79 -14.66 2.27 -0.35
C VAL A 79 -15.79 3.29 -0.30
N LYS A 80 -15.41 4.57 -0.30
CA LYS A 80 -16.31 5.72 -0.42
C LYS A 80 -15.91 6.51 -1.66
N SER A 81 -16.73 6.41 -2.70
CA SER A 81 -16.49 7.07 -3.99
C SER A 81 -17.78 7.44 -4.71
N ARG A 82 -17.69 8.38 -5.65
CA ARG A 82 -18.80 8.68 -6.57
C ARG A 82 -18.98 7.54 -7.57
N ALA A 83 -17.88 6.97 -8.06
CA ALA A 83 -17.88 5.79 -8.92
C ALA A 83 -16.68 4.88 -8.61
N SER A 84 -16.87 3.55 -8.71
CA SER A 84 -15.80 2.57 -8.52
C SER A 84 -15.95 1.33 -9.38
N GLU A 85 -14.82 0.79 -9.82
CA GLU A 85 -14.72 -0.55 -10.38
C GLU A 85 -13.47 -1.24 -9.83
N ILE A 86 -13.63 -2.20 -8.91
CA ILE A 86 -12.50 -2.84 -8.23
C ILE A 86 -12.65 -4.35 -8.37
N ASN A 87 -11.69 -5.05 -8.98
CA ASN A 87 -11.71 -6.50 -9.09
C ASN A 87 -10.43 -7.11 -8.50
N ILE A 88 -10.60 -8.15 -7.67
CA ILE A 88 -9.49 -8.79 -6.98
C ILE A 88 -9.58 -10.30 -7.22
N GLU A 89 -8.50 -10.87 -7.72
CA GLU A 89 -8.32 -12.31 -7.93
C GLU A 89 -7.16 -12.78 -7.06
N GLN A 90 -7.43 -13.72 -6.14
CA GLN A 90 -6.42 -14.31 -5.26
C GLN A 90 -6.35 -15.80 -5.56
N ASN A 91 -5.21 -16.24 -6.10
CA ASN A 91 -4.94 -17.62 -6.45
C ASN A 91 -3.71 -18.13 -5.66
N GLY A 92 -3.95 -19.04 -4.73
CA GLY A 92 -2.99 -19.55 -3.76
C GLY A 92 -3.49 -19.37 -2.33
N ASP A 93 -2.60 -19.51 -1.35
CA ASP A 93 -2.97 -19.51 0.06
C ASP A 93 -2.46 -18.26 0.79
N PHE A 94 -3.22 -17.81 1.79
CA PHE A 94 -2.84 -16.72 2.69
C PHE A 94 -2.58 -15.36 2.01
N ASN A 95 -3.20 -15.09 0.86
CA ASN A 95 -3.12 -13.78 0.22
C ASN A 95 -4.04 -12.78 0.91
N LEU A 96 -3.60 -11.54 1.00
CA LEU A 96 -4.31 -10.46 1.67
C LEU A 96 -4.36 -9.21 0.79
N THR A 97 -5.57 -8.69 0.58
CA THR A 97 -5.76 -7.35 0.00
C THR A 97 -6.58 -6.48 0.93
N GLY A 98 -6.04 -5.32 1.32
CA GLY A 98 -6.70 -4.32 2.14
C GLY A 98 -6.81 -2.98 1.41
N LEU A 99 -8.03 -2.54 1.11
CA LEU A 99 -8.30 -1.28 0.42
C LEU A 99 -9.11 -0.34 1.33
N ASP A 100 -8.63 0.89 1.51
CA ASP A 100 -9.34 1.94 2.25
C ASP A 100 -9.32 3.25 1.46
N TYR A 101 -10.45 3.54 0.80
CA TYR A 101 -10.61 4.63 -0.15
C TYR A 101 -11.70 5.60 0.27
N ASN A 102 -11.38 6.90 0.16
CA ASN A 102 -12.31 8.01 0.23
C ASN A 102 -11.93 9.04 -0.84
N VAL A 103 -12.45 8.85 -2.05
CA VAL A 103 -11.99 9.53 -3.27
C VAL A 103 -13.15 9.87 -4.23
N ASP A 104 -12.91 10.58 -5.34
CA ASP A 104 -13.97 10.80 -6.34
C ASP A 104 -14.22 9.53 -7.16
N THR A 105 -13.17 8.98 -7.78
CA THR A 105 -13.25 7.74 -8.57
C THR A 105 -12.14 6.75 -8.25
N VAL A 106 -12.46 5.46 -8.38
CA VAL A 106 -11.51 4.35 -8.24
C VAL A 106 -11.67 3.39 -9.42
N ILE A 107 -10.57 2.94 -10.03
CA ILE A 107 -10.59 1.66 -10.76
C ILE A 107 -9.35 0.84 -10.40
N THR A 108 -9.52 -0.33 -9.78
CA THR A 108 -8.40 -1.15 -9.27
C THR A 108 -8.56 -2.60 -9.73
N ASP A 109 -7.58 -3.23 -10.36
CA ASP A 109 -7.60 -4.67 -10.65
C ASP A 109 -6.33 -5.30 -10.04
N ILE A 110 -6.48 -6.12 -9.01
CA ILE A 110 -5.36 -6.74 -8.29
C ILE A 110 -5.44 -8.25 -8.44
N LYS A 111 -4.40 -8.83 -9.02
CA LYS A 111 -4.25 -10.28 -9.20
C LYS A 111 -3.07 -10.78 -8.38
N GLN A 112 -3.30 -11.71 -7.47
CA GLN A 112 -2.28 -12.31 -6.62
C GLN A 112 -2.12 -13.79 -6.98
N GLU A 113 -1.00 -14.12 -7.62
CA GLU A 113 -0.63 -15.48 -8.02
C GLU A 113 0.52 -15.99 -7.14
N GLY A 114 0.20 -16.91 -6.22
CA GLY A 114 1.13 -17.48 -5.25
C GLY A 114 0.63 -17.31 -3.83
N ASN A 115 1.53 -17.44 -2.84
CA ASN A 115 1.15 -17.50 -1.43
C ASN A 115 1.70 -16.32 -0.62
N ARG A 116 0.95 -15.91 0.40
CA ARG A 116 1.36 -14.87 1.37
C ARG A 116 1.66 -13.52 0.70
N ASN A 117 0.99 -13.21 -0.41
CA ASN A 117 1.09 -11.92 -1.05
C ASN A 117 0.17 -10.92 -0.33
N VAL A 118 0.65 -9.69 -0.16
CA VAL A 118 -0.02 -8.64 0.60
C VAL A 118 -0.10 -7.37 -0.23
N VAL A 119 -1.31 -6.80 -0.29
CA VAL A 119 -1.57 -5.48 -0.86
C VAL A 119 -2.30 -4.63 0.18
N PHE A 120 -1.74 -3.46 0.49
CA PHE A 120 -2.45 -2.41 1.22
C PHE A 120 -2.48 -1.12 0.41
N ASP A 121 -3.68 -0.59 0.18
CA ASP A 121 -3.83 0.64 -0.57
C ASP A 121 -4.81 1.59 0.13
N ILE A 122 -4.28 2.70 0.60
CA ILE A 122 -5.00 3.67 1.42
C ILE A 122 -4.89 5.04 0.77
N VAL A 123 -6.03 5.58 0.33
CA VAL A 123 -6.10 6.92 -0.26
C VAL A 123 -7.30 7.69 0.32
N GLN A 124 -7.01 8.81 0.97
CA GLN A 124 -7.98 9.65 1.68
C GLN A 124 -7.99 11.07 1.08
N ASP A 125 -8.39 11.18 -0.18
CA ASP A 125 -8.54 12.45 -0.90
C ASP A 125 -9.80 12.41 -1.78
N ARG A 126 -10.85 13.09 -1.31
CA ARG A 126 -12.19 13.11 -1.94
C ARG A 126 -12.21 13.67 -3.36
N THR A 127 -11.15 14.34 -3.80
CA THR A 127 -11.03 14.91 -5.14
C THR A 127 -10.21 14.04 -6.08
N ALA A 128 -9.50 13.04 -5.55
CA ALA A 128 -8.62 12.20 -6.33
C ALA A 128 -9.39 11.24 -7.24
N ASN A 129 -8.81 11.02 -8.42
CA ASN A 129 -9.22 9.99 -9.36
C ASN A 129 -8.09 8.97 -9.41
N ILE A 130 -8.26 7.84 -8.72
CA ILE A 130 -7.19 6.86 -8.57
C ILE A 130 -7.41 5.62 -9.40
N SER A 131 -6.31 4.97 -9.77
CA SER A 131 -6.31 3.61 -10.27
C SER A 131 -5.09 2.81 -9.83
N LEU A 132 -5.24 1.50 -9.80
CA LEU A 132 -4.16 0.55 -9.52
C LEU A 132 -4.39 -0.74 -10.32
N ASP A 133 -3.48 -1.05 -11.22
CA ASP A 133 -3.41 -2.32 -11.94
C ASP A 133 -2.16 -3.06 -11.48
N LEU A 134 -2.36 -4.10 -10.67
CA LEU A 134 -1.27 -4.79 -9.99
C LEU A 134 -1.41 -6.29 -10.16
N GLU A 135 -0.37 -6.90 -10.71
CA GLU A 135 -0.21 -8.35 -10.69
C GLU A 135 0.99 -8.73 -9.82
N GLN A 136 0.75 -9.52 -8.77
CA GLN A 136 1.79 -10.11 -7.92
C GLN A 136 2.03 -11.55 -8.36
N GLN A 137 3.25 -11.87 -8.84
CA GLN A 137 3.65 -13.21 -9.29
C GLN A 137 4.79 -13.74 -8.42
N GLY A 138 4.47 -14.70 -7.54
CA GLY A 138 5.44 -15.30 -6.61
C GLY A 138 4.90 -15.35 -5.18
N ASN A 139 5.79 -15.54 -4.21
CA ASN A 139 5.38 -15.66 -2.80
C ASN A 139 5.96 -14.53 -1.95
N ASN A 140 5.26 -14.21 -0.86
CA ASN A 140 5.69 -13.23 0.14
C ASN A 140 5.92 -11.83 -0.44
N LEU A 141 5.15 -11.45 -1.47
CA LEU A 141 5.21 -10.12 -2.06
C LEU A 141 4.41 -9.13 -1.22
N ASN A 142 4.91 -7.91 -1.07
CA ASN A 142 4.26 -6.84 -0.34
C ASN A 142 4.20 -5.59 -1.20
N PHE A 143 3.00 -5.07 -1.41
CA PHE A 143 2.79 -3.75 -1.98
C PHE A 143 2.00 -2.87 -1.01
N GLN A 144 2.46 -1.63 -0.82
CA GLN A 144 1.74 -0.64 -0.03
C GLN A 144 1.69 0.70 -0.75
N ARG A 145 0.49 1.25 -0.95
CA ARG A 145 0.29 2.65 -1.33
C ARG A 145 -0.36 3.42 -0.18
N LEU A 146 0.26 4.53 0.18
CA LEU A 146 -0.23 5.48 1.17
C LEU A 146 -0.34 6.86 0.52
N GLY A 147 -1.57 7.28 0.25
CA GLY A 147 -1.88 8.52 -0.45
C GLY A 147 -1.65 8.45 -1.96
N SER A 148 -1.92 9.57 -2.63
CA SER A 148 -1.85 9.74 -4.07
C SER A 148 -1.45 11.17 -4.43
N ASN A 149 -0.80 11.37 -5.58
CA ASN A 149 -0.58 12.69 -6.19
C ASN A 149 -0.56 12.57 -7.72
N SER A 150 -0.23 13.65 -8.44
CA SER A 150 -0.21 13.69 -9.92
C SER A 150 0.74 12.68 -10.58
N LEU A 151 1.68 12.10 -9.83
CA LEU A 151 2.59 11.06 -10.29
C LEU A 151 2.08 9.66 -9.99
N THR A 152 1.34 9.46 -8.89
CA THR A 152 0.98 8.14 -8.35
C THR A 152 -0.52 7.87 -8.30
N GLU A 153 -1.34 8.79 -8.86
CA GLU A 153 -2.78 8.62 -8.95
C GLU A 153 -3.18 7.41 -9.78
N SER A 154 -2.38 7.03 -10.77
CA SER A 154 -2.56 5.79 -11.53
C SER A 154 -1.26 5.01 -11.48
N LEU A 155 -1.33 3.74 -11.10
CA LEU A 155 -0.18 2.84 -11.05
C LEU A 155 -0.50 1.56 -11.83
N GLN A 156 0.43 1.09 -12.63
CA GLN A 156 0.35 -0.18 -13.35
C GLN A 156 1.69 -0.90 -13.32
N PHE A 157 1.75 -2.11 -12.76
CA PHE A 157 3.00 -2.91 -12.76
C PHE A 157 2.77 -4.37 -12.39
N ILE A 158 3.75 -5.21 -12.75
CA ILE A 158 3.86 -6.59 -12.27
C ILE A 158 4.95 -6.64 -11.21
N GLN A 159 4.61 -7.10 -10.02
CA GLN A 159 5.56 -7.35 -8.94
C GLN A 159 5.95 -8.81 -8.92
N THR A 160 7.25 -9.08 -8.85
CA THR A 160 7.80 -10.44 -8.74
C THR A 160 8.73 -10.55 -7.52
N GLU A 161 9.25 -11.74 -7.26
CA GLU A 161 10.21 -11.99 -6.17
C GLU A 161 11.53 -11.20 -6.31
N ALA A 162 11.81 -10.62 -7.49
CA ALA A 162 12.93 -9.69 -7.67
C ALA A 162 12.72 -8.33 -6.97
N SER A 163 11.47 -8.00 -6.62
CA SER A 163 11.09 -6.79 -5.88
C SER A 163 10.04 -7.16 -4.83
N PRO A 164 10.44 -7.89 -3.78
CA PRO A 164 9.49 -8.52 -2.85
C PRO A 164 8.73 -7.52 -1.99
N SER A 165 9.21 -6.29 -1.86
CA SER A 165 8.51 -5.23 -1.13
C SER A 165 8.60 -3.90 -1.87
N LEU A 166 7.45 -3.30 -2.15
CA LEU A 166 7.33 -1.97 -2.75
C LEU A 166 6.39 -1.12 -1.90
N ILE A 167 6.85 0.06 -1.49
CA ILE A 167 6.06 1.00 -0.69
C ILE A 167 6.09 2.36 -1.35
N ILE A 168 4.92 2.86 -1.73
CA ILE A 168 4.71 4.19 -2.32
C ILE A 168 4.03 5.08 -1.28
N ARG A 169 4.69 6.18 -0.91
CA ARG A 169 4.13 7.20 -0.03
C ARG A 169 4.03 8.50 -0.80
N SER A 170 2.81 9.00 -0.93
CA SER A 170 2.54 10.26 -1.63
C SER A 170 1.81 11.20 -0.69
N SER A 171 2.30 12.44 -0.59
CA SER A 171 1.59 13.50 0.12
C SER A 171 0.90 14.42 -0.88
N THR A 172 -0.30 14.87 -0.51
CA THR A 172 -1.01 15.97 -1.17
C THR A 172 -0.52 17.29 -0.59
N ASN A 173 0.79 17.59 -0.68
CA ASN A 173 1.32 18.90 -0.33
C ASN A 173 1.84 19.58 -1.60
N GLY A 174 0.93 20.24 -2.31
CA GLY A 174 1.27 21.09 -3.44
C GLY A 174 0.01 21.50 -4.19
N THR A 175 -0.27 22.79 -4.19
CA THR A 175 -1.12 23.46 -5.19
C THR A 175 -0.92 22.82 -6.58
N PRO A 176 -1.99 22.66 -7.39
CA PRO A 176 -1.85 22.12 -8.73
C PRO A 176 -0.81 22.94 -9.49
N ASP A 177 0.15 22.25 -10.10
CA ASP A 177 1.15 22.89 -10.94
C ASP A 177 0.41 23.69 -12.03
N ASN A 178 0.70 25.00 -12.07
CA ASN A 178 0.19 25.96 -13.05
C ASN A 178 0.63 25.59 -14.48
#